data_AF-K9TRK7-F1
#
_entry.id   AF-K9TRK7-F1
#
_cell.length_a   1.000
_cell.length_b   1.000
_cell.length_c   1.000
_cell.angle_alpha   90.00
_cell.angle_beta   90.00
_cell.angle_gamma   90.00
#
_symmetry.space_group_name_H-M   'P 1'
#
loop_
_entity.id
_entity.type
_entity.pdbx_description
1 polymer ?
#
loop_
_entity_poly.entity_id
_entity_poly.type
_entity_poly.pdbx_seq_one_letter_code
_entity_poly.pdbx_strand_id
1 'polypeptide(L)'
;MNNLSNRGHSFFGKDSEDQNSLWEYMQELHPETIAKLSQPSSAAAEIMERNLRGMLGALPSEHFGVTITTSRENLGRMLASAMMSGYFLHNAEQRQVLEQSLKTGALDSSES
;
A
#
# COMPACT_ATOMS: atom_id res chain seq x y z
N MET A 1 31.34 25.39 -11.12
CA MET A 1 30.01 25.30 -11.77
C MET A 1 29.70 23.83 -12.00
N ASN A 2 28.76 23.34 -11.19
CA ASN A 2 27.96 22.10 -11.17
C ASN A 2 28.42 20.92 -12.03
N ASN A 3 29.01 19.92 -11.37
CA ASN A 3 29.05 18.55 -11.86
C ASN A 3 27.80 17.83 -11.30
N LEU A 4 26.72 17.76 -12.09
CA LEU A 4 25.55 16.93 -11.79
C LEU A 4 25.92 15.46 -12.03
N SER A 5 26.69 14.89 -11.11
CA SER A 5 26.92 13.45 -11.06
C SER A 5 25.62 12.75 -10.71
N ASN A 6 24.99 12.19 -11.75
CA ASN A 6 24.53 10.81 -11.76
C ASN A 6 23.94 10.29 -10.43
N ARG A 7 22.81 10.83 -9.99
CA ARG A 7 22.02 10.27 -8.89
C ARG A 7 20.94 9.33 -9.44
N GLY A 8 21.38 8.33 -10.20
CA GLY A 8 20.60 7.11 -10.40
C GLY A 8 20.66 6.31 -9.11
N HIS A 9 19.83 6.68 -8.13
CA HIS A 9 19.74 5.93 -6.89
C HIS A 9 19.03 4.61 -7.19
N SER A 10 19.79 3.51 -7.23
CA SER A 10 19.26 2.16 -7.35
C SER A 10 18.30 1.89 -6.17
N PHE A 11 17.00 2.08 -6.40
CA PHE A 11 15.94 1.87 -5.41
C PHE A 11 15.80 0.40 -4.95
N PHE A 12 16.36 -0.55 -5.70
CA PHE A 12 16.29 -1.98 -5.41
C PHE A 12 17.67 -2.62 -5.60
N GLY A 13 18.56 -2.41 -4.62
CA GLY A 13 19.91 -2.96 -4.61
C GLY A 13 20.27 -3.52 -3.24
N LYS A 14 19.87 -4.77 -3.01
CA LYS A 14 20.52 -5.83 -2.22
C LYS A 14 21.39 -5.44 -1.00
N ASP A 15 20.92 -5.86 0.16
CA ASP A 15 21.66 -6.21 1.39
C ASP A 15 22.66 -5.17 1.93
N SER A 16 22.18 -4.28 2.80
CA SER A 16 22.99 -3.69 3.87
C SER A 16 22.08 -3.37 5.05
N GLU A 17 22.31 -4.04 6.18
CA GLU A 17 22.01 -3.44 7.49
C GLU A 17 22.63 -2.04 7.47
N ASP A 18 21.82 -0.98 7.55
CA ASP A 18 22.07 0.04 8.57
C ASP A 18 21.03 1.15 8.61
N GLN A 19 20.33 1.50 7.52
CA GLN A 19 19.20 2.43 7.63
C GLN A 19 18.10 2.02 6.67
N ASN A 20 16.93 1.73 7.25
CA ASN A 20 15.71 1.57 6.50
C ASN A 20 15.39 2.94 5.89
N SER A 21 15.93 3.22 4.70
CA SER A 21 15.81 4.52 4.02
C SER A 21 14.35 4.91 3.77
N LEU A 22 13.45 3.93 3.67
CA LEU A 22 12.00 4.17 3.64
C LEU A 22 11.49 4.66 4.99
N TRP A 23 12.01 4.13 6.10
CA TRP A 23 11.67 4.57 7.44
C TRP A 23 12.13 6.01 7.71
N GLU A 24 13.33 6.38 7.28
CA GLU A 24 13.82 7.75 7.37
C GLU A 24 12.98 8.70 6.51
N TYR A 25 12.71 8.32 5.27
CA TYR A 25 11.80 9.07 4.40
C TYR A 25 10.41 9.23 5.03
N MET A 26 9.85 8.19 5.64
CA MET A 26 8.58 8.26 6.35
C MET A 26 8.62 9.22 7.55
N GLN A 27 9.75 9.30 8.26
CA GLN A 27 9.93 10.24 9.38
C GLN A 27 10.03 11.70 8.91
N GLU A 28 10.56 11.93 7.70
CA GLU A 28 10.65 13.26 7.09
C GLU A 28 9.32 13.77 6.51
N LEU A 29 8.34 12.87 6.29
CA LEU A 29 7.03 13.26 5.77
C LEU A 29 6.21 14.02 6.82
N HIS A 30 5.54 15.09 6.38
CA HIS A 30 4.58 15.78 7.21
C HIS A 30 3.42 14.83 7.60
N PRO A 31 2.93 14.86 8.86
CA PRO A 31 1.86 13.95 9.32
C PRO A 31 0.61 13.97 8.44
N GLU A 32 0.29 15.11 7.83
CA GLU A 32 -0.84 15.23 6.88
C GLU A 32 -0.63 14.39 5.61
N THR A 33 0.60 14.33 5.10
CA THR A 33 0.94 13.52 3.92
C THR A 33 0.84 12.04 4.25
N ILE A 34 1.31 11.64 5.43
CA ILE A 34 1.16 10.25 5.92
C ILE A 34 -0.33 9.91 6.05
N ALA A 35 -1.13 10.78 6.65
CA ALA A 35 -2.56 10.57 6.83
C ALA A 35 -3.29 10.39 5.49
N LYS A 36 -2.97 11.21 4.48
CA LYS A 36 -3.55 11.10 3.12
C LYS A 36 -3.12 9.81 2.41
N LEU A 37 -1.83 9.47 2.46
CA LEU A 37 -1.29 8.27 1.81
C LEU A 37 -1.74 6.97 2.51
N SER A 38 -2.13 7.05 3.77
CA SER A 38 -2.61 5.90 4.55
C SER A 38 -4.11 5.62 4.37
N GLN A 39 -4.83 6.41 3.55
CA GLN A 39 -6.23 6.14 3.24
C GLN A 39 -6.34 5.21 2.02
N PRO A 40 -6.75 3.94 2.19
CA PRO A 40 -7.11 3.10 1.06
C PRO A 40 -8.42 3.60 0.41
N SER A 41 -8.62 3.28 -0.87
CA SER A 41 -9.95 3.44 -1.49
C SER A 41 -10.99 2.55 -0.80
N SER A 42 -12.27 2.87 -0.96
CA SER A 42 -13.37 2.09 -0.35
C SER A 42 -13.31 0.62 -0.79
N ALA A 43 -13.11 0.38 -2.08
CA ALA A 43 -12.95 -0.96 -2.64
C ALA A 43 -11.72 -1.69 -2.04
N ALA A 44 -10.61 -0.96 -1.85
CA ALA A 44 -9.42 -1.54 -1.26
C ALA A 44 -9.61 -1.91 0.22
N ALA A 45 -10.29 -1.06 0.97
CA ALA A 45 -10.64 -1.28 2.37
C ALA A 45 -11.50 -2.54 2.55
N GLU A 46 -12.56 -2.70 1.74
CA GLU A 46 -13.45 -3.87 1.80
C GLU A 46 -12.71 -5.18 1.50
N ILE A 47 -11.82 -5.18 0.51
CA ILE A 47 -11.01 -6.35 0.16
C ILE A 47 -10.03 -6.69 1.28
N MET A 48 -9.38 -5.68 1.88
CA MET A 48 -8.48 -5.88 3.02
C MET A 48 -9.24 -6.44 4.22
N GLU A 49 -10.42 -5.92 4.53
CA GLU A 49 -11.27 -6.42 5.62
C GLU A 49 -11.63 -7.89 5.39
N ARG A 50 -12.05 -8.25 4.18
CA ARG A 50 -12.36 -9.64 3.83
C ARG A 50 -11.16 -10.56 4.01
N ASN A 51 -9.97 -10.13 3.60
CA ASN A 51 -8.74 -10.89 3.75
C ASN A 51 -8.36 -11.09 5.22
N LEU A 52 -8.48 -10.04 6.05
CA LEU A 52 -8.22 -10.12 7.49
C LEU A 52 -9.23 -11.03 8.19
N ARG A 53 -10.53 -10.95 7.86
CA ARG A 53 -11.55 -11.89 8.34
C ARG A 53 -11.21 -13.33 7.97
N GLY A 54 -10.69 -13.56 6.76
CA GLY A 54 -10.21 -14.89 6.34
C GLY A 54 -9.02 -15.39 7.18
N MET A 55 -8.10 -14.52 7.55
CA MET A 55 -6.94 -14.86 8.39
C MET A 55 -7.31 -15.10 9.86
N LEU A 56 -8.28 -14.32 10.38
CA LEU A 56 -8.67 -14.34 11.79
C LEU A 56 -9.80 -15.34 12.09
N GLY A 57 -10.48 -15.86 11.07
CA GLY A 57 -11.65 -16.69 11.20
C GLY A 57 -12.94 -15.87 11.35
N ALA A 58 -14.07 -16.45 10.96
CA ALA A 58 -15.37 -15.80 11.02
C ALA A 58 -16.05 -16.07 12.37
N LEU A 59 -16.00 -15.10 13.30
CA LEU A 59 -16.95 -15.02 14.41
C LEU A 59 -17.81 -13.75 14.24
N PRO A 60 -19.14 -13.84 14.42
CA PRO A 60 -20.00 -12.65 14.32
C PRO A 60 -19.73 -11.71 15.51
N SER A 61 -19.14 -10.55 15.22
CA SER A 61 -18.77 -9.54 16.23
C SER A 61 -19.97 -8.92 16.96
N GLU A 62 -21.18 -9.04 16.41
CA GLU A 62 -22.43 -8.57 17.03
C GLU A 62 -22.85 -9.41 18.25
N HIS A 63 -22.33 -10.64 18.36
CA HIS A 63 -22.72 -11.59 19.40
C HIS A 63 -21.56 -12.03 20.30
N PHE A 64 -20.33 -11.62 19.99
CA PHE A 64 -19.13 -12.05 20.69
C PHE A 64 -18.11 -10.93 20.84
N GLY A 65 -17.57 -10.77 22.05
CA GLY A 65 -16.32 -10.04 22.26
C GLY A 65 -15.16 -10.87 21.71
N VAL A 66 -14.64 -10.50 20.54
CA VAL A 66 -13.52 -11.22 19.90
C VAL A 66 -12.20 -10.70 20.48
N THR A 67 -11.48 -11.55 21.22
CA THR A 67 -10.10 -11.30 21.64
C THR A 67 -9.17 -12.25 20.90
N ILE A 68 -8.17 -11.70 20.22
CA ILE A 68 -7.23 -12.47 19.39
C ILE A 68 -5.88 -12.50 20.10
N THR A 69 -5.47 -13.68 20.55
CA THR A 69 -4.15 -13.90 21.14
C THR A 69 -3.22 -14.48 20.09
N THR A 70 -2.11 -13.80 19.80
CA THR A 70 -1.12 -14.23 18.80
C THR A 70 0.31 -13.91 19.25
N SER A 71 1.30 -14.60 18.69
CA SER A 71 2.70 -14.30 18.96
C SER A 71 3.17 -13.07 18.18
N ARG A 72 4.28 -12.45 18.63
CA ARG A 72 4.90 -11.32 17.93
C ARG A 72 5.23 -11.66 16.48
N GLU A 73 5.73 -12.88 16.25
CA GLU A 73 6.14 -13.38 14.93
C GLU A 73 4.94 -13.56 14.01
N ASN A 74 3.83 -14.12 14.51
CA ASN A 74 2.63 -14.33 13.71
C ASN A 74 1.90 -13.02 13.43
N LEU A 75 1.86 -12.09 14.39
CA LEU A 75 1.37 -10.73 14.16
C LEU A 75 2.23 -10.00 13.12
N GLY A 76 3.55 -10.08 13.24
CA GLY A 76 4.47 -9.48 12.28
C GLY A 76 4.26 -10.01 10.86
N ARG A 77 4.09 -11.33 10.69
CA ARG A 77 3.75 -11.94 9.40
C ARG A 77 2.40 -11.46 8.85
N MET A 78 1.38 -11.35 9.70
CA MET A 78 0.06 -10.84 9.30
C MET A 78 0.16 -9.39 8.81
N LEU A 79 0.85 -8.53 9.55
CA LEU A 79 1.07 -7.12 9.19
C LEU A 79 1.84 -7.01 7.87
N ALA A 80 2.93 -7.76 7.71
CA ALA A 80 3.70 -7.79 6.46
C ALA A 80 2.84 -8.22 5.27
N SER A 81 2.03 -9.27 5.44
CA SER A 81 1.09 -9.72 4.40
C SER A 81 0.06 -8.65 4.07
N ALA A 82 -0.54 -8.02 5.08
CA ALA A 82 -1.54 -6.97 4.89
C ALA A 82 -0.95 -5.76 4.16
N MET A 83 0.27 -5.34 4.52
CA MET A 83 0.99 -4.25 3.85
C MET A 83 1.26 -4.58 2.38
N MET A 84 1.76 -5.79 2.08
CA MET A 84 1.98 -6.22 0.70
C MET A 84 0.67 -6.24 -0.10
N SER A 85 -0.41 -6.80 0.47
CA SER A 85 -1.73 -6.81 -0.17
C SER A 85 -2.25 -5.40 -0.46
N GLY A 86 -2.11 -4.47 0.51
CA GLY A 86 -2.48 -3.07 0.32
C GLY A 86 -1.70 -2.40 -0.81
N TYR A 87 -0.39 -2.61 -0.87
CA TYR A 87 0.47 -2.10 -1.94
C TYR A 87 0.04 -2.63 -3.33
N PHE A 88 -0.19 -3.93 -3.46
CA PHE A 88 -0.65 -4.50 -4.74
C PHE A 88 -2.01 -3.95 -5.17
N LEU A 89 -2.92 -3.77 -4.22
CA LEU A 89 -4.26 -3.28 -4.51
C LEU A 89 -4.25 -1.81 -4.93
N HIS A 90 -3.45 -0.98 -4.25
CA HIS A 90 -3.25 0.41 -4.65
C HIS A 90 -2.65 0.52 -6.05
N ASN A 91 -1.64 -0.29 -6.38
CA ASN A 91 -1.05 -0.30 -7.71
C ASN A 91 -2.05 -0.76 -8.79
N ALA A 92 -2.90 -1.75 -8.47
CA ALA A 92 -3.95 -2.20 -9.38
C ALA A 92 -4.97 -1.09 -9.65
N GLU A 93 -5.36 -0.34 -8.62
CA GLU A 93 -6.24 0.82 -8.73
C GLU A 93 -5.62 1.92 -9.59
N GLN A 94 -4.34 2.28 -9.34
CA GLN A 94 -3.64 3.27 -10.16
C GLN A 94 -3.59 2.86 -11.64
N ARG A 95 -3.31 1.58 -11.93
CA ARG A 95 -3.33 1.06 -13.31
C ARG A 95 -4.72 1.17 -13.92
N GLN A 96 -5.76 0.83 -13.18
CA GLN A 96 -7.15 0.95 -13.66
C GLN A 96 -7.52 2.40 -13.97
N VAL A 97 -7.18 3.35 -13.09
CA VAL A 97 -7.43 4.79 -13.31
C VAL A 97 -6.70 5.30 -14.56
N LEU A 98 -5.46 4.87 -14.76
CA LEU A 98 -4.69 5.21 -15.95
C LEU A 98 -5.34 4.66 -17.23
N GLU A 99 -5.73 3.39 -17.23
CA GLU A 99 -6.42 2.76 -18.37
C GLU A 99 -7.73 3.47 -18.73
N GLN A 100 -8.50 3.91 -17.73
CA GLN A 100 -9.73 4.68 -17.94
C GLN A 100 -9.46 6.07 -18.55
N SER A 101 -8.41 6.73 -18.07
CA SER A 101 -7.98 8.04 -18.58
C SER A 101 -7.53 7.95 -20.04
N LEU A 102 -6.76 6.91 -20.38
CA LEU A 102 -6.31 6.66 -21.76
C LEU A 102 -7.48 6.32 -22.70
N LYS A 103 -8.46 5.51 -22.25
CA LYS A 103 -9.67 5.21 -23.02
C LYS A 103 -10.51 6.47 -23.29
N THR A 104 -10.64 7.35 -22.31
CA THR A 104 -11.36 8.62 -22.46
C THR A 104 -10.68 9.53 -23.50
N GLY A 105 -9.35 9.64 -23.47
CA GLY A 105 -8.60 10.41 -24.47
C GLY A 105 -8.66 9.82 -25.89
N ALA A 106 -8.79 8.50 -26.01
CA ALA A 106 -8.93 7.82 -27.31
C ALA A 106 -10.33 7.97 -27.95
N LEU A 107 -11.38 8.15 -27.13
CA LEU A 107 -12.74 8.41 -27.62
C LEU A 107 -12.89 9.84 -28.14
N ASP A 108 -12.27 10.83 -27.48
CA ASP A 108 -12.26 12.24 -27.89
C ASP A 108 -11.57 12.49 -29.25
N SER A 109 -10.65 11.61 -29.64
CA SER A 109 -9.90 11.70 -30.91
C SER A 109 -10.56 10.95 -32.09
N SER A 110 -11.67 10.24 -31.85
CA SER A 110 -12.46 9.56 -32.92
C SER A 110 -13.74 10.31 -33.32
N GLU A 111 -14.08 11.41 -32.65
CA GLU A 111 -15.26 12.25 -32.95
C GLU A 111 -14.91 13.58 -33.65
N SER A 112 -13.66 13.78 -34.09
CA SER A 112 -13.20 14.96 -34.87
C SER A 112 -12.76 14.62 -36.28
#